data_AF-A0A8T5AHR2-F1
#
_entry.id   AF-A0A8T5AHR2-F1
#
_cell.length_a   1.000
_cell.length_b   1.000
_cell.length_c   1.000
_cell.angle_alpha   90.00
_cell.angle_beta   90.00
_cell.angle_gamma   90.00
#
_symmetry.space_group_name_H-M   'P 1'
#
loop_
_entity.id
_entity.type
_entity.pdbx_description
1 polymer ?
#
loop_
_entity_poly.entity_id
_entity_poly.type
_entity_poly.pdbx_seq_one_letter_code
_entity_poly.pdbx_strand_id
1 'polypeptide(L)'
;MPGTQVLIVNGSAALARIEQQYQKILREYNEKLQKLHKRYYLKPKHTVYTRRGRRVYTYHGRYWWKIEYLGRKGKASRIRWHYVPLGSTPKSVDASDPPQNPLQGLKYQKFSNGDLLMDEAIFEKFKHVFQNCPVFHIIK
;
A
#
# COMPACT_ATOMS: atom_id res chain seq x y z
N MET A 1 -4.63 -12.53 16.65
CA MET A 1 -4.94 -13.97 16.64
C MET A 1 -3.66 -14.69 17.05
N PRO A 2 -3.69 -15.64 18.00
CA PRO A 2 -2.54 -16.49 18.28
C PRO A 2 -2.53 -17.59 17.21
N GLY A 3 -1.86 -17.31 16.10
CA GLY A 3 -1.55 -18.29 15.05
C GLY A 3 -0.06 -18.31 14.82
N THR A 4 0.44 -19.40 14.23
CA THR A 4 1.84 -19.53 13.78
C THR A 4 2.26 -18.29 13.02
N GLN A 5 3.39 -17.70 13.40
CA GLN A 5 3.95 -16.54 12.72
C GLN A 5 5.15 -16.95 11.90
N VAL A 6 5.40 -16.24 10.80
CA VAL A 6 6.55 -16.49 9.93
C VAL A 6 7.43 -15.26 9.91
N LEU A 7 8.71 -15.43 10.21
CA LEU A 7 9.75 -14.42 10.07
C LEU A 7 10.50 -14.64 8.75
N ILE A 8 10.59 -13.58 7.94
CA ILE A 8 11.28 -13.57 6.66
C ILE A 8 12.46 -12.62 6.75
N VAL A 9 13.66 -13.16 6.65
CA VAL A 9 14.90 -12.38 6.75
C VAL A 9 15.08 -11.55 5.48
N ASN A 10 15.35 -10.25 5.65
CA ASN A 10 15.46 -9.26 4.58
C ASN A 10 14.28 -9.26 3.59
N GLY A 11 13.09 -9.71 4.03
CA GLY A 11 11.92 -9.84 3.16
C GLY A 11 11.49 -8.52 2.53
N SER A 12 11.84 -7.38 3.14
CA SER A 12 11.51 -6.06 2.56
C SER A 12 12.23 -5.77 1.24
N ALA A 13 13.40 -6.36 1.00
CA ALA A 13 14.11 -6.24 -0.28
C ALA A 13 13.37 -6.99 -1.41
N ALA A 14 12.82 -8.17 -1.10
CA ALA A 14 12.02 -8.94 -2.04
C ALA A 14 10.75 -8.19 -2.47
N LEU A 15 10.11 -7.47 -1.54
CA LEU A 15 8.96 -6.61 -1.84
C LEU A 15 9.32 -5.41 -2.70
N ALA A 16 10.50 -4.82 -2.52
CA ALA A 16 10.88 -3.55 -3.16
C ALA A 16 10.78 -3.60 -4.70
N ARG A 17 11.19 -4.72 -5.32
CA ARG A 17 11.12 -4.88 -6.78
C ARG A 17 9.69 -4.85 -7.31
N ILE A 18 8.79 -5.59 -6.64
CA ILE A 18 7.37 -5.64 -6.99
C ILE A 18 6.72 -4.27 -6.74
N GLU A 19 7.05 -3.63 -5.61
CA GLU A 19 6.57 -2.28 -5.29
C GLU A 19 7.00 -1.27 -6.38
N GLN A 20 8.24 -1.32 -6.84
CA GLN A 20 8.76 -0.40 -7.84
C GLN A 20 8.09 -0.58 -9.21
N GLN A 21 7.91 -1.83 -9.66
CA GLN A 21 7.19 -2.13 -10.90
C GLN A 21 5.74 -1.65 -10.85
N TYR A 22 5.05 -1.93 -9.74
CA TYR A 22 3.68 -1.51 -9.56
C TYR A 22 3.53 0.01 -9.43
N GLN A 23 4.49 0.70 -8.80
CA GLN A 23 4.52 2.17 -8.76
C GLN A 23 4.59 2.80 -10.14
N LYS A 24 5.31 2.19 -11.10
CA LYS A 24 5.36 2.67 -12.48
C LYS A 24 3.98 2.59 -13.15
N ILE A 25 3.32 1.44 -13.06
CA ILE A 25 1.97 1.21 -13.58
C ILE A 25 0.97 2.20 -12.95
N LEU A 26 1.07 2.38 -11.63
CA LEU A 26 0.21 3.33 -10.92
C LEU A 26 0.44 4.77 -11.31
N ARG A 27 1.69 5.16 -11.59
CA ARG A 27 1.99 6.51 -12.06
C ARG A 27 1.31 6.78 -13.40
N GLU A 28 1.45 5.86 -14.36
CA GLU A 28 0.81 5.97 -15.68
C GLU A 28 -0.72 6.03 -15.56
N TYR A 29 -1.31 5.20 -14.68
CA TYR A 29 -2.74 5.25 -14.40
C TYR A 29 -3.15 6.60 -13.78
N ASN A 30 -2.42 7.08 -12.77
CA ASN A 30 -2.69 8.36 -12.10
C ASN A 30 -2.54 9.56 -13.05
N GLU A 31 -1.60 9.52 -13.99
CA GLU A 31 -1.45 10.56 -15.03
C GLU A 31 -2.69 10.62 -15.94
N LYS A 32 -3.19 9.45 -16.39
CA LYS A 32 -4.44 9.37 -17.17
C LYS A 32 -5.63 9.86 -16.33
N LEU A 33 -5.72 9.42 -15.08
CA LEU A 33 -6.77 9.81 -14.16
C LEU A 33 -6.77 11.31 -13.89
N GLN A 34 -5.61 11.95 -13.71
CA GLN A 34 -5.54 13.40 -13.48
C GLN A 34 -6.04 14.20 -14.70
N LYS A 35 -5.81 13.71 -15.93
CA LYS A 35 -6.33 14.33 -17.15
C LYS A 35 -7.85 14.30 -17.19
N LEU A 36 -8.46 13.19 -16.76
CA LEU A 36 -9.92 13.00 -16.74
C LEU A 36 -10.57 13.66 -15.51
N HIS A 37 -9.91 13.57 -14.36
CA HIS A 37 -10.44 13.90 -13.03
C HIS A 37 -9.34 14.54 -12.17
N LYS A 38 -9.15 15.85 -12.32
CA LYS A 38 -8.11 16.68 -11.67
C LYS A 38 -8.06 16.65 -10.13
N ARG A 39 -8.96 15.92 -9.46
CA ARG A 39 -9.10 15.89 -8.00
C ARG A 39 -8.93 14.50 -7.39
N TYR A 40 -8.73 13.46 -8.17
CA TYR A 40 -8.54 12.09 -7.65
C TYR A 40 -7.18 11.54 -8.03
N TYR A 41 -6.62 10.74 -7.13
CA TYR A 41 -5.43 9.93 -7.38
C TYR A 41 -5.42 8.71 -6.48
N LEU A 42 -4.87 7.63 -6.99
CA LEU A 42 -4.76 6.36 -6.30
C LEU A 42 -3.47 6.32 -5.48
N LYS A 43 -3.57 5.96 -4.20
CA LYS A 43 -2.39 5.85 -3.33
C LYS A 43 -1.77 4.45 -3.46
N PRO A 44 -0.48 4.34 -3.84
CA PRO A 44 0.18 3.04 -3.98
C PRO A 44 0.26 2.25 -2.67
N LYS A 45 0.56 2.95 -1.58
CA LYS A 45 0.92 2.39 -0.28
C LYS A 45 0.44 3.28 0.85
N HIS A 46 -0.21 2.71 1.85
CA HIS A 46 -0.61 3.39 3.08
C HIS A 46 0.14 2.78 4.26
N THR A 47 0.99 3.60 4.87
CA THR A 47 1.83 3.23 6.00
C THR A 47 1.24 3.79 7.28
N VAL A 48 0.91 2.93 8.23
CA VAL A 48 0.41 3.30 9.57
C VAL A 48 1.54 3.15 10.58
N TYR A 49 1.87 4.25 11.24
CA TYR A 49 2.82 4.29 12.34
C TYR A 49 2.09 4.08 13.66
N THR A 50 2.52 3.12 14.46
CA THR A 50 2.01 2.97 15.83
C THR A 50 2.62 4.02 16.76
N ARG A 51 1.90 4.38 17.83
CA ARG A 51 2.15 5.46 18.81
C ARG A 51 3.55 5.51 19.47
N ARG A 52 4.42 4.52 19.21
CA ARG A 52 5.80 4.42 19.73
C ARG A 52 6.86 4.23 18.64
N GLY A 53 6.55 4.46 17.36
CA GLY A 53 7.49 4.35 16.24
C GLY A 53 8.01 2.93 15.92
N ARG A 54 7.78 1.95 16.81
CA ARG A 54 8.35 0.59 16.72
C ARG A 54 7.64 -0.35 15.74
N ARG A 55 6.42 -0.02 15.29
CA ARG A 55 5.66 -0.89 14.37
C ARG A 55 5.05 -0.06 13.24
N VAL A 56 5.31 -0.54 12.03
CA VAL A 56 4.85 0.03 10.77
C VAL A 56 3.97 -1.01 10.08
N TYR A 57 2.67 -0.72 9.94
CA TYR A 57 1.77 -1.54 9.12
C TYR A 57 1.69 -0.94 7.73
N THR A 58 1.91 -1.76 6.72
CA THR A 58 1.83 -1.32 5.33
C THR A 58 0.62 -1.96 4.65
N TYR A 59 -0.18 -1.15 3.96
CA TYR A 59 -1.28 -1.59 3.12
C TYR A 59 -1.06 -1.14 1.68
N HIS A 60 -1.38 -2.00 0.74
CA HIS A 60 -1.15 -1.79 -0.69
C HIS A 60 -2.49 -1.64 -1.42
N GLY A 61 -2.65 -0.57 -2.23
CA GLY A 61 -3.79 -0.39 -3.15
C GLY A 61 -5.18 -0.21 -2.54
N ARG A 62 -5.31 0.24 -1.29
CA ARG A 62 -6.59 0.21 -0.54
C ARG A 62 -7.45 1.47 -0.64
N TYR A 63 -6.87 2.61 -1.05
CA TYR A 63 -7.55 3.92 -0.94
C TYR A 63 -7.33 4.80 -2.16
N TRP A 64 -8.41 5.44 -2.59
CA TRP A 64 -8.36 6.69 -3.34
C TRP A 64 -8.05 7.85 -2.41
N TRP A 65 -7.46 8.88 -2.98
CA TRP A 65 -7.33 10.18 -2.36
C TRP A 65 -8.07 11.22 -3.21
N LYS A 66 -8.99 11.94 -2.58
CA LYS A 66 -9.71 13.06 -3.18
C LYS A 66 -9.14 14.37 -2.64
N ILE A 67 -8.79 15.27 -3.54
CA ILE A 67 -8.33 16.62 -3.24
C ILE A 67 -9.53 17.55 -3.27
N GLU A 68 -9.81 18.16 -2.13
CA GLU A 68 -10.72 19.28 -2.03
C GLU A 68 -9.90 20.58 -2.02
N TYR A 69 -10.17 21.47 -2.96
CA TYR A 69 -9.54 22.79 -2.99
C TYR A 69 -10.33 23.74 -2.07
N LEU A 70 -9.64 24.33 -1.10
CA LEU A 70 -10.20 25.21 -0.07
C LEU A 70 -9.89 26.70 -0.33
N GLY A 71 -9.52 27.07 -1.56
CA GLY A 71 -9.13 28.43 -1.92
C GLY A 71 -7.64 28.72 -1.71
N ARG A 72 -7.26 30.00 -1.69
CA ARG A 72 -5.87 30.46 -1.45
C ARG A 72 -5.75 31.14 -0.09
N LYS A 73 -4.56 31.03 0.51
CA LYS A 73 -4.10 31.89 1.61
C LYS A 73 -2.81 32.55 1.16
N GLY A 74 -2.90 33.82 0.78
CA GLY A 74 -1.80 34.53 0.10
C GLY A 74 -1.45 33.87 -1.24
N LYS A 75 -0.16 33.56 -1.45
CA LYS A 75 0.35 32.89 -2.66
C LYS A 75 0.15 31.36 -2.65
N ALA A 76 -0.29 30.77 -1.54
CA ALA A 76 -0.41 29.32 -1.40
C ALA A 76 -1.85 28.82 -1.58
N SER A 77 -2.03 27.76 -2.38
CA SER A 77 -3.28 27.00 -2.48
C SER A 77 -3.49 26.17 -1.22
N ARG A 78 -4.70 26.20 -0.66
CA ARG A 78 -5.12 25.33 0.45
C ARG A 78 -5.86 24.13 -0.12
N ILE A 79 -5.45 22.95 0.30
CA ILE A 79 -6.10 21.70 -0.08
C ILE A 79 -6.38 20.84 1.15
N ARG A 80 -7.43 20.02 1.07
CA ARG A 80 -7.75 18.97 2.03
C ARG A 80 -7.77 17.63 1.31
N TRP A 81 -7.12 16.64 1.89
CA TRP A 81 -7.10 15.27 1.38
C TRP A 81 -8.19 14.46 2.09
N HIS A 82 -9.01 13.77 1.30
CA HIS A 82 -10.01 12.84 1.80
C HIS A 82 -9.60 11.41 1.41
N TYR A 83 -9.65 10.50 2.38
CA TYR A 83 -9.46 9.07 2.14
C TYR A 83 -10.80 8.50 1.68
N VAL A 84 -10.81 7.87 0.50
CA VAL A 84 -12.00 7.16 0.01
C VAL A 84 -11.60 5.71 -0.22
N PRO A 85 -12.21 4.74 0.47
CA PRO A 85 -11.95 3.33 0.23
C PRO A 85 -12.19 2.96 -1.24
N LEU A 86 -11.37 2.04 -1.76
CA LEU A 86 -11.59 1.48 -3.09
C LEU A 86 -12.98 0.81 -3.14
N GLY A 87 -13.81 1.15 -4.14
CA GLY A 87 -15.20 0.68 -4.26
C GLY A 87 -16.26 1.54 -3.55
N SER A 88 -15.87 2.56 -2.76
CA SER A 88 -16.80 3.50 -2.10
C SER A 88 -16.92 4.85 -2.82
N THR A 89 -16.19 5.05 -3.92
CA THR A 89 -16.37 6.22 -4.78
C THR A 89 -17.70 6.11 -5.52
N PRO A 90 -18.48 7.21 -5.65
CA PRO A 90 -19.58 7.25 -6.60
C PRO A 90 -19.03 6.84 -7.98
N LYS A 91 -19.77 6.00 -8.71
CA LYS A 91 -19.47 5.57 -10.09
C LYS A 91 -19.25 6.72 -11.10
N SER A 92 -19.29 7.98 -10.65
CA SER A 92 -19.14 9.21 -11.43
C SER A 92 -17.70 9.55 -11.82
N VAL A 93 -16.76 8.62 -11.62
CA VAL A 93 -15.44 8.72 -12.20
C VAL A 93 -15.48 7.70 -13.33
N ASP A 94 -15.69 8.13 -14.58
CA ASP A 94 -15.56 7.30 -15.80
C ASP A 94 -14.09 6.86 -16.01
N ALA A 95 -13.39 6.57 -14.92
CA ALA A 95 -12.08 5.99 -14.94
C ALA A 95 -12.24 4.48 -15.07
N SER A 96 -11.44 3.90 -15.96
CA SER A 96 -11.18 2.46 -15.97
C SER A 96 -10.80 1.98 -14.57
N ASP A 97 -11.11 0.73 -14.24
CA ASP A 97 -10.75 0.16 -12.95
C ASP A 97 -9.25 0.36 -12.63
N PRO A 98 -8.92 0.59 -11.35
CA PRO A 98 -7.53 0.74 -10.94
C PRO A 98 -6.75 -0.55 -11.24
N PRO A 99 -5.45 -0.44 -11.57
CA PRO A 99 -4.62 -1.63 -11.77
C PRO A 99 -4.62 -2.47 -10.50
N GLN A 100 -4.71 -3.79 -10.67
CA GLN A 100 -4.71 -4.70 -9.53
C GLN A 100 -3.34 -4.68 -8.86
N ASN A 101 -3.31 -4.59 -7.53
CA ASN A 101 -2.07 -4.55 -6.78
C ASN A 101 -1.54 -5.98 -6.57
N PRO A 102 -0.32 -6.32 -7.02
CA PRO A 102 0.23 -7.67 -6.86
C PRO A 102 0.45 -8.05 -5.39
N LEU A 103 0.50 -7.06 -4.48
CA LEU A 103 0.62 -7.25 -3.04
C LEU A 103 -0.72 -7.01 -2.32
N GLN A 104 -1.86 -7.03 -3.04
CA GLN A 104 -3.17 -6.81 -2.45
C GLN A 104 -3.47 -7.88 -1.39
N GLY A 105 -3.72 -7.46 -0.15
CA GLY A 105 -4.01 -8.36 0.97
C GLY A 105 -2.77 -8.82 1.73
N LEU A 106 -1.56 -8.49 1.27
CA LEU A 106 -0.34 -8.72 2.03
C LEU A 106 -0.33 -7.81 3.27
N LYS A 107 -0.15 -8.43 4.45
CA LYS A 107 -0.09 -7.75 5.73
C LYS A 107 1.11 -8.27 6.52
N TYR A 108 1.97 -7.35 6.95
CA TYR A 108 3.17 -7.69 7.73
C TYR A 108 3.53 -6.58 8.72
N GLN A 109 4.30 -6.95 9.73
CA GLN A 109 5.09 -6.05 10.54
C GLN A 109 6.50 -6.00 9.95
N LYS A 110 7.01 -4.79 9.69
CA LYS A 110 8.39 -4.58 9.25
C LYS A 110 9.28 -4.17 10.41
N PHE A 111 10.46 -4.79 10.52
CA PHE A 111 11.54 -4.39 11.43
C PHE A 111 12.53 -3.45 10.75
N SER A 112 13.35 -2.74 11.54
CA SER A 112 14.33 -1.75 11.06
C SER A 112 15.42 -2.36 10.17
N ASN A 113 15.80 -3.63 10.43
CA ASN A 113 16.77 -4.39 9.64
C ASN A 113 16.22 -4.93 8.30
N GLY A 114 14.94 -4.66 8.00
CA GLY A 114 14.32 -5.11 6.75
C GLY A 114 13.60 -6.46 6.83
N ASP A 115 13.61 -7.10 7.99
CA ASP A 115 12.88 -8.34 8.22
C ASP A 115 11.38 -8.10 8.31
N LEU A 116 10.62 -9.13 7.94
CA LEU A 116 9.16 -9.10 7.95
C LEU A 116 8.61 -10.21 8.85
N LEU A 117 7.64 -9.87 9.69
CA LEU A 117 6.85 -10.82 10.46
C LEU A 117 5.39 -10.79 9.98
N MET A 118 4.83 -11.95 9.65
CA MET A 118 3.44 -12.07 9.21
C MET A 118 2.80 -13.36 9.72
N ASP A 119 1.47 -13.44 9.60
CA ASP A 119 0.72 -14.66 9.88
C ASP A 119 1.02 -15.72 8.81
N GLU A 120 1.14 -16.99 9.19
CA GLU A 120 1.45 -18.10 8.26
C GLU A 120 0.46 -18.18 7.09
N ALA A 121 -0.84 -17.98 7.34
CA ALA A 121 -1.86 -17.96 6.29
C ALA A 121 -1.66 -16.82 5.27
N ILE A 122 -1.03 -15.72 5.67
CA ILE A 122 -0.64 -14.65 4.75
C ILE A 122 0.63 -15.08 4.00
N PHE A 123 1.62 -15.62 4.70
CA PHE A 123 2.84 -16.13 4.07
C PHE A 123 2.54 -17.13 2.95
N GLU A 124 1.69 -18.14 3.19
CA GLU A 124 1.38 -19.17 2.18
C GLU A 124 0.81 -18.59 0.87
N LYS A 125 0.01 -17.52 0.95
CA LYS A 125 -0.52 -16.82 -0.23
C LYS A 125 0.56 -16.09 -1.02
N PHE A 126 1.60 -15.62 -0.34
CA PHE A 126 2.66 -14.77 -0.91
C PHE A 126 4.03 -15.45 -0.94
N LYS A 127 4.14 -16.75 -0.65
CA LYS A 127 5.44 -17.46 -0.56
C LYS A 127 6.26 -17.35 -1.83
N HIS A 128 5.60 -17.26 -2.98
CA HIS A 128 6.24 -17.04 -4.29
C HIS A 128 7.07 -15.76 -4.34
N VAL A 129 6.72 -14.73 -3.56
CA VAL A 129 7.47 -13.47 -3.44
C VAL A 129 8.78 -13.66 -2.67
N PHE A 130 8.83 -14.63 -1.75
CA PHE A 130 9.90 -14.80 -0.78
C PHE A 130 10.75 -16.06 -1.03
N GLN A 131 10.68 -16.65 -2.23
CA GLN A 131 11.39 -17.90 -2.58
C GLN A 131 12.91 -17.83 -2.34
N ASN A 132 13.49 -16.63 -2.42
CA ASN A 132 14.93 -16.40 -2.24
C ASN A 132 15.27 -15.81 -0.86
N CYS A 133 14.34 -15.85 0.10
CA CYS A 133 14.55 -15.35 1.45
C CYS A 133 14.66 -16.51 2.44
N PRO A 134 15.53 -16.43 3.46
CA PRO A 134 15.44 -17.31 4.62
C PRO A 134 14.11 -17.10 5.35
N VAL A 135 13.44 -18.20 5.70
CA VAL A 135 12.11 -18.20 6.34
C VAL A 135 12.16 -19.05 7.61
N PHE A 136 11.64 -18.52 8.72
CA PHE A 136 11.54 -19.19 10.00
C PHE A 136 10.10 -19.22 10.50
N HIS A 137 9.58 -20.41 10.79
CA HIS A 137 8.26 -20.58 11.42
C HIS A 137 8.41 -20.46 12.94
N ILE A 138 7.68 -19.51 13.53
CA ILE A 138 7.64 -19.25 14.96
C ILE A 138 6.40 -19.94 15.51
N ILE A 139 6.62 -21.09 16.14
CA ILE A 139 5.62 -21.80 16.93
C ILE A 139 5.59 -21.14 18.31
N LYS A 140 4.39 -20.73 18.76
CA LYS A 140 4.18 -20.19 20.10
C LYS A 140 3.75 -21.28 21.07
#